data_AF-A0A938VLQ3-F1
#
_entry.id   AF-A0A938VLQ3-F1
#
_cell.length_a   1.000
_cell.length_b   1.000
_cell.length_c   1.000
_cell.angle_alpha   90.00
_cell.angle_beta   90.00
_cell.angle_gamma   90.00
#
_symmetry.space_group_name_H-M   'P 1'
#
loop_
_entity.id
_entity.type
_entity.pdbx_description
1 polymer ?
#
loop_
_entity_poly.entity_id
_entity_poly.type
_entity_poly.pdbx_seq_one_letter_code
_entity_poly.pdbx_strand_id
1 'polypeptide(L)'
;MPIPYLLTTLLFTFIALFMAADASFVSLNLIGAFPALRWVRVHFITLGLISQVVFGLLPLLIASLSKKPRPAMRWDIWLTLNGGFVSLIAGFASVNHPLILTGGTLVFIAATLLLFQLWNVRGGDAPASLKFYITGIFYLLVGIIVGTGLWLNWSEALYIQVPLEVHIHANSWGFMSLVFAGLLVDFIPMVTGRPLGIAKEVSFIFWGMALGALGLVIGPWLGGSLPPTVSGLILHISATVWLVVLMARALKASGHLDGAGGWHLLASYAWIL
;
A
#
# COMPACT_ATOMS: atom_id res chain seq x y z
N MET A 1 -6.54 15.90 4.20
CA MET A 1 -5.08 15.66 4.16
C MET A 1 -4.33 16.94 4.53
N PRO A 2 -3.19 16.92 5.23
CA PRO A 2 -2.33 18.08 5.40
C PRO A 2 -1.74 18.56 4.06
N ILE A 3 -1.57 19.87 3.89
CA ILE A 3 -1.10 20.48 2.63
C ILE A 3 0.25 19.90 2.15
N PRO A 4 1.27 19.67 2.99
CA PRO A 4 2.55 19.12 2.53
C PRO A 4 2.42 17.75 1.85
N TYR A 5 1.59 16.86 2.41
CA TYR A 5 1.32 15.56 1.79
C TYR A 5 0.51 15.69 0.49
N LEU A 6 -0.42 16.63 0.42
CA LEU A 6 -1.18 16.86 -0.81
C LEU A 6 -0.26 17.34 -1.95
N LEU A 7 0.64 18.29 -1.66
CA LEU A 7 1.59 18.82 -2.64
C LEU A 7 2.54 17.72 -3.14
N THR A 8 3.08 16.88 -2.25
CA THR A 8 3.95 15.77 -2.64
C THR A 8 3.20 14.69 -3.42
N THR A 9 1.96 14.37 -3.03
CA THR A 9 1.07 13.49 -3.81
C THR A 9 0.85 14.04 -5.23
N LEU A 10 0.55 15.33 -5.38
CA LEU A 10 0.35 15.95 -6.69
C LEU A 10 1.64 15.95 -7.52
N LEU A 11 2.78 16.28 -6.92
CA LEU A 11 4.09 16.21 -7.56
C LEU A 11 4.39 14.79 -8.06
N PHE A 12 4.20 13.79 -7.20
CA PHE A 12 4.45 12.39 -7.55
C PHE A 12 3.48 11.89 -8.60
N THR A 13 2.23 12.36 -8.60
CA THR A 13 1.25 12.09 -9.67
C THR A 13 1.71 12.68 -11.00
N PHE A 14 2.20 13.92 -11.00
CA PHE A 14 2.72 14.54 -12.22
C PHE A 14 3.93 13.78 -12.78
N ILE A 15 4.88 13.42 -11.92
CA ILE A 15 6.03 12.59 -12.29
C ILE A 15 5.55 11.23 -12.83
N ALA A 16 4.59 10.59 -12.16
CA ALA A 16 4.01 9.31 -12.58
C ALA A 16 3.45 9.37 -14.00
N LEU A 17 2.64 10.38 -14.31
CA LEU A 17 2.04 10.57 -15.62
C LEU A 17 3.10 10.83 -16.69
N PHE A 18 4.11 11.63 -16.37
CA PHE A 18 5.23 11.88 -17.29
C PHE A 18 5.99 10.59 -17.61
N MET A 19 6.27 9.76 -16.61
CA MET A 19 6.95 8.48 -16.78
C MET A 19 6.09 7.44 -17.52
N ALA A 20 4.77 7.48 -17.37
CA ALA A 20 3.85 6.64 -18.14
C ALA A 20 3.77 7.06 -19.61
N ALA A 21 3.82 8.36 -19.89
CA ALA A 21 3.91 8.88 -21.25
C ALA A 21 5.23 8.46 -21.93
N ASP A 22 6.37 8.63 -21.24
CA ASP A 22 7.67 8.12 -21.69
C ASP A 22 7.60 6.62 -22.03
N ALA A 23 7.04 5.81 -21.12
CA ALA A 23 6.86 4.37 -21.33
C ALA A 23 6.08 4.05 -22.62
N SER A 24 5.04 4.84 -22.89
CA SER A 24 4.17 4.67 -24.04
C SER A 24 4.88 5.05 -25.34
N PHE A 25 5.70 6.11 -25.33
CA PHE A 25 6.51 6.46 -26.50
C PHE A 25 7.61 5.43 -26.78
N VAL A 26 8.24 4.88 -25.74
CA VAL A 26 9.20 3.78 -25.89
C VAL A 26 8.52 2.54 -26.47
N SER A 27 7.34 2.14 -25.98
CA SER A 27 6.64 0.94 -26.49
C SER A 27 6.15 1.10 -27.94
N LEU A 28 5.89 2.34 -28.37
CA LEU A 28 5.55 2.70 -29.74
C LEU A 28 6.79 2.88 -30.64
N ASN A 29 8.01 2.64 -30.13
CA ASN A 29 9.28 2.85 -30.82
C ASN A 29 9.49 4.31 -31.31
N LEU A 30 8.88 5.28 -30.61
CA LEU A 30 9.00 6.70 -30.96
C LEU A 30 10.25 7.34 -30.34
N ILE A 31 10.75 6.80 -29.22
CA ILE A 31 11.96 7.24 -28.52
C ILE A 31 12.77 6.04 -27.99
N GLY A 32 14.05 6.25 -27.70
CA GLY A 32 14.91 5.24 -27.07
C GLY A 32 14.58 5.04 -25.59
N ALA A 33 14.74 3.81 -25.09
CA ALA A 33 14.50 3.49 -23.69
C ALA A 33 15.57 4.09 -22.78
N PHE A 34 15.15 4.70 -21.68
CA PHE A 34 16.02 5.09 -20.57
C PHE A 34 15.98 4.03 -19.46
N PRO A 35 17.01 3.17 -19.30
CA PRO A 35 16.95 2.03 -18.39
C PRO A 35 16.75 2.42 -16.92
N ALA A 36 17.33 3.56 -16.50
CA ALA A 36 17.21 4.08 -15.14
C ALA A 36 15.76 4.45 -14.75
N LEU A 37 14.90 4.78 -15.72
CA LEU A 37 13.53 5.20 -15.44
C LEU A 37 12.63 4.03 -15.02
N ARG A 38 12.98 2.76 -15.30
CA ARG A 38 12.10 1.62 -14.99
C ARG A 38 11.86 1.46 -13.49
N TRP A 39 12.92 1.50 -12.69
CA TRP A 39 12.82 1.32 -11.24
C TRP A 39 12.25 2.54 -10.53
N VAL A 40 12.64 3.73 -11.00
CA VAL A 40 12.08 5.01 -10.56
C VAL A 40 10.56 5.03 -10.81
N ARG A 41 10.09 4.50 -11.94
CA ARG A 41 8.66 4.45 -12.30
C ARG A 41 7.87 3.62 -11.31
N VAL A 42 8.31 2.39 -11.04
CA VAL A 42 7.60 1.53 -10.08
C VAL A 42 7.59 2.19 -8.70
N HIS A 43 8.73 2.66 -8.20
CA HIS A 43 8.81 3.18 -6.83
C HIS A 43 8.13 4.54 -6.63
N PHE A 44 8.10 5.44 -7.61
CA PHE A 44 7.36 6.69 -7.48
C PHE A 44 5.85 6.50 -7.61
N ILE A 45 5.42 5.68 -8.59
CA ILE A 45 4.00 5.51 -8.91
C ILE A 45 3.32 4.62 -7.88
N THR A 46 3.85 3.42 -7.62
CA THR A 46 3.14 2.46 -6.75
C THR A 46 3.43 2.70 -5.28
N LEU A 47 4.67 3.00 -4.90
CA LEU A 47 5.01 3.19 -3.47
C LEU A 47 4.98 4.65 -3.06
N GLY A 48 5.63 5.55 -3.80
CA GLY A 48 5.73 6.96 -3.45
C GLY A 48 4.36 7.62 -3.31
N LEU A 49 3.56 7.60 -4.38
CA LEU A 49 2.23 8.21 -4.38
C LEU A 49 1.33 7.63 -3.28
N ILE A 50 1.24 6.31 -3.21
CA ILE A 50 0.39 5.62 -2.24
C ILE A 50 0.86 5.92 -0.82
N SER A 51 2.16 5.87 -0.53
CA SER A 51 2.69 6.22 0.79
C SER A 51 2.38 7.66 1.16
N GLN A 52 2.51 8.64 0.26
CA GLN A 52 2.13 10.03 0.56
C GLN A 52 0.64 10.13 0.91
N VAL A 53 -0.24 9.48 0.12
CA VAL A 53 -1.68 9.39 0.39
C VAL A 53 -1.94 8.79 1.77
N VAL A 54 -1.40 7.61 2.03
CA VAL A 54 -1.59 6.85 3.26
C VAL A 54 -1.10 7.61 4.48
N PHE A 55 0.10 8.15 4.43
CA PHE A 55 0.73 8.83 5.58
C PHE A 55 0.00 10.12 5.94
N GLY A 56 -0.50 10.87 4.95
CA GLY A 56 -1.26 12.09 5.21
C GLY A 56 -2.76 11.88 5.46
N LEU A 57 -3.35 10.78 4.98
CA LEU A 57 -4.78 10.51 5.12
C LEU A 57 -5.13 9.73 6.38
N LEU A 58 -4.44 8.61 6.64
CA LEU A 58 -4.88 7.65 7.65
C LEU A 58 -4.97 8.22 9.06
N PRO A 59 -4.00 9.04 9.56
CA PRO A 59 -4.13 9.62 10.90
C PRO A 59 -5.36 10.51 11.04
N LEU A 60 -5.72 11.25 9.99
CA LEU A 60 -6.91 12.10 9.98
C LEU A 60 -8.20 11.27 9.94
N LEU A 61 -8.23 10.26 9.06
CA LEU A 61 -9.39 9.38 8.88
C LEU A 61 -9.71 8.63 10.17
N ILE A 62 -8.70 8.00 10.78
CA ILE A 62 -8.87 7.23 12.01
C ILE A 62 -9.21 8.11 13.20
N ALA A 63 -8.63 9.31 13.32
CA ALA A 63 -9.02 10.24 14.37
C ALA A 63 -10.48 10.67 14.21
N SER A 64 -10.91 11.01 13.00
CA SER A 64 -12.29 11.39 12.70
C SER A 64 -13.27 10.26 13.04
N LEU A 65 -12.99 9.04 12.58
CA LEU A 65 -13.84 7.87 12.82
C LEU A 65 -13.90 7.49 14.30
N SER A 66 -12.78 7.66 15.03
CA SER A 66 -12.71 7.43 16.47
C SER A 66 -13.25 8.60 17.30
N LYS A 67 -13.83 9.65 16.67
CA LYS A 67 -14.28 10.90 17.31
C LYS A 67 -13.21 11.59 18.17
N LYS A 68 -11.95 11.45 17.77
CA LYS A 68 -10.79 12.05 18.44
C LYS A 68 -10.43 13.39 17.78
N PRO A 69 -9.75 14.30 18.52
CA PRO A 69 -9.27 15.54 17.94
C PRO A 69 -8.39 15.29 16.72
N ARG A 70 -8.48 16.19 15.74
CA ARG A 70 -7.66 16.14 14.54
C ARG A 70 -6.17 16.16 14.94
N PRO A 71 -5.36 15.17 14.52
CA PRO A 71 -3.95 15.16 14.85
C PRO A 71 -3.21 16.32 14.16
N ALA A 72 -2.24 16.88 14.87
CA ALA A 72 -1.33 17.88 14.30
C ALA A 72 -0.48 17.28 13.17
N MET A 73 0.01 18.15 12.28
CA MET A 73 0.95 17.75 11.23
C MET A 73 2.25 17.24 11.86
N ARG A 74 2.61 16.00 11.54
CA ARG A 74 3.87 15.37 11.94
C ARG A 74 4.94 15.65 10.88
N TRP A 75 5.59 16.80 11.02
CA TRP A 75 6.68 17.23 10.14
C TRP A 75 7.87 16.27 10.15
N ASP A 76 8.15 15.69 11.30
CA ASP A 76 9.14 14.63 11.47
C ASP A 76 8.88 13.44 10.55
N ILE A 77 7.63 12.94 10.52
CA ILE A 77 7.26 11.83 9.62
C ILE A 77 7.39 12.25 8.15
N TRP A 78 6.87 13.42 7.79
CA TRP A 78 6.89 13.88 6.40
C TRP A 78 8.32 14.14 5.89
N LEU A 79 9.16 14.83 6.67
CA LEU A 79 10.56 15.11 6.31
C LEU A 79 11.36 13.81 6.20
N THR A 80 11.18 12.89 7.14
CA THR A 80 11.87 11.59 7.13
C THR A 80 11.45 10.78 5.90
N LEU A 81 10.15 10.71 5.59
CA LEU A 81 9.67 10.00 4.40
C LEU A 81 10.23 10.58 3.10
N ASN A 82 10.15 11.90 2.93
CA ASN A 82 10.58 12.55 1.69
C ASN A 82 12.10 12.58 1.55
N GLY A 83 12.84 12.79 2.64
CA GLY A 83 14.30 12.65 2.64
C GLY A 83 14.73 11.22 2.31
N GLY A 84 13.99 10.23 2.82
CA GLY A 84 14.16 8.82 2.47
C GLY A 84 13.96 8.57 0.98
N PHE A 85 12.87 9.07 0.40
CA PHE A 85 12.63 8.95 -1.05
C PHE A 85 13.71 9.61 -1.88
N VAL A 86 14.10 10.85 -1.59
CA VAL A 86 15.18 11.55 -2.30
C VAL A 86 16.50 10.75 -2.25
N SER A 87 16.85 10.23 -1.07
CA SER A 87 18.04 9.41 -0.89
C SER A 87 17.97 8.09 -1.67
N LEU A 88 16.81 7.42 -1.67
CA LEU A 88 16.61 6.18 -2.45
C LEU A 88 16.72 6.44 -3.95
N ILE A 89 16.15 7.55 -4.45
CA ILE A 89 16.22 7.90 -5.88
C ILE A 89 17.66 8.15 -6.29
N ALA A 90 18.38 8.99 -5.53
CA ALA A 90 19.79 9.25 -5.77
C ALA A 90 20.62 7.96 -5.66
N GLY A 91 20.34 7.14 -4.65
CA GLY A 91 20.99 5.86 -4.40
C GLY A 91 20.81 4.86 -5.55
N PHE A 92 19.58 4.64 -6.02
CA PHE A 92 19.29 3.73 -7.14
C PHE A 92 19.85 4.26 -8.46
N ALA A 93 19.75 5.57 -8.72
CA ALA A 93 20.26 6.17 -9.95
C ALA A 93 21.79 6.09 -10.05
N SER A 94 22.50 6.14 -8.92
CA SER A 94 23.96 6.10 -8.85
C SER A 94 24.54 4.76 -8.39
N VAL A 95 23.69 3.77 -8.10
CA VAL A 95 24.09 2.49 -7.49
C VAL A 95 24.92 2.70 -6.21
N ASN A 96 24.52 3.68 -5.39
CA ASN A 96 25.24 4.08 -4.17
C ASN A 96 24.63 3.40 -2.94
N HIS A 97 25.29 2.35 -2.45
CA HIS A 97 24.81 1.54 -1.33
C HIS A 97 24.58 2.34 -0.03
N PRO A 98 25.49 3.25 0.41
CA PRO A 98 25.21 4.13 1.54
C PRO A 98 23.92 4.94 1.40
N LEU A 99 23.69 5.57 0.25
CA LEU A 99 22.47 6.34 0.00
C LEU A 99 21.21 5.46 -0.01
N ILE A 100 21.30 4.25 -0.54
CA ILE A 100 20.21 3.27 -0.51
C ILE A 100 19.88 2.88 0.94
N LEU A 101 20.90 2.57 1.75
CA LEU A 101 20.74 2.21 3.15
C LEU A 101 20.12 3.38 3.95
N THR A 102 20.66 4.59 3.78
CA THR A 102 20.13 5.81 4.42
C THR A 102 18.68 6.03 4.02
N GLY A 103 18.38 5.95 2.73
CA GLY A 103 17.04 6.14 2.20
C GLY A 103 16.05 5.12 2.75
N GLY A 104 16.38 3.83 2.70
CA GLY A 104 15.57 2.75 3.25
C GLY A 104 15.33 2.90 4.76
N THR A 105 16.37 3.27 5.50
CA THR A 105 16.28 3.52 6.95
C THR A 105 15.34 4.67 7.28
N LEU A 106 15.43 5.78 6.54
CA LEU A 106 14.53 6.93 6.73
C LEU A 106 13.07 6.55 6.43
N VAL A 107 12.80 5.86 5.33
CA VAL A 107 11.43 5.40 5.01
C VAL A 107 10.93 4.41 6.08
N PHE A 108 11.77 3.52 6.59
CA PHE A 108 11.45 2.60 7.68
C PHE A 108 11.07 3.33 8.97
N ILE A 109 11.85 4.35 9.35
CA ILE A 109 11.56 5.21 10.52
C ILE A 109 10.22 5.91 10.33
N ALA A 110 9.99 6.52 9.16
CA ALA A 110 8.73 7.21 8.89
C ALA A 110 7.52 6.26 8.98
N ALA A 111 7.62 5.05 8.41
CA ALA A 111 6.57 4.03 8.50
C ALA A 111 6.34 3.55 9.94
N THR A 112 7.41 3.39 10.72
CA THR A 112 7.34 3.02 12.14
C THR A 112 6.67 4.13 12.97
N LEU A 113 7.00 5.39 12.72
CA LEU A 113 6.37 6.53 13.38
C LEU A 113 4.88 6.64 13.02
N LEU A 114 4.51 6.40 11.75
CA LEU A 114 3.11 6.33 11.34
C LEU A 114 2.38 5.18 12.06
N LEU A 115 3.00 4.00 12.12
CA LEU A 115 2.45 2.84 12.83
C LEU A 115 2.16 3.19 14.30
N PHE A 116 3.11 3.80 15.01
CA PHE A 116 2.90 4.25 16.37
C PHE A 116 1.85 5.35 16.48
N GLN A 117 1.78 6.28 15.52
CA GLN A 117 0.75 7.30 15.50
C GLN A 117 -0.65 6.67 15.40
N LEU A 118 -0.87 5.74 14.48
CA LEU A 118 -2.16 5.04 14.34
C LEU A 118 -2.45 4.16 15.56
N TRP A 119 -1.44 3.47 16.08
CA TRP A 119 -1.56 2.65 17.28
C TRP A 119 -1.98 3.48 18.50
N ASN A 120 -1.46 4.70 18.67
CA ASN A 120 -1.82 5.56 19.79
C ASN A 120 -3.24 6.15 19.64
N VAL A 121 -3.79 6.17 18.43
CA VAL A 121 -5.19 6.55 18.19
C VAL A 121 -6.15 5.37 18.48
N ARG A 122 -5.66 4.16 18.77
CA ARG A 122 -6.52 3.01 19.15
C ARG A 122 -7.28 3.25 20.47
N GLY A 123 -8.30 2.43 20.72
CA GLY A 123 -9.13 2.47 21.92
C GLY A 123 -10.39 3.34 21.77
N GLY A 124 -11.42 3.02 22.55
CA GLY A 124 -12.77 3.60 22.40
C GLY A 124 -13.49 3.09 21.14
N ASP A 125 -14.17 3.97 20.44
CA ASP A 125 -14.93 3.72 19.20
C ASP A 125 -14.03 3.54 17.95
N ALA A 126 -12.86 2.91 18.09
CA ALA A 126 -11.92 2.75 16.97
C ALA A 126 -12.56 1.92 15.84
N PRO A 127 -12.46 2.35 14.56
CA PRO A 127 -13.12 1.66 13.46
C PRO A 127 -12.49 0.30 13.19
N ALA A 128 -13.30 -0.64 12.69
CA ALA A 128 -12.85 -1.99 12.34
C ALA A 128 -11.79 -2.02 11.23
N SER A 129 -11.64 -0.94 10.45
CA SER A 129 -10.60 -0.74 9.45
C SER A 129 -9.20 -0.54 10.04
N LEU A 130 -9.08 -0.09 11.29
CA LEU A 130 -7.78 0.25 11.90
C LEU A 130 -6.79 -0.93 11.87
N LYS A 131 -7.26 -2.15 12.09
CA LYS A 131 -6.43 -3.36 11.98
C LYS A 131 -5.88 -3.57 10.57
N PHE A 132 -6.65 -3.26 9.52
CA PHE A 132 -6.17 -3.37 8.14
C PHE A 132 -5.01 -2.41 7.89
N TYR A 133 -5.13 -1.17 8.35
CA TYR A 133 -4.09 -0.17 8.20
C TYR A 133 -2.80 -0.52 8.95
N ILE A 134 -2.93 -0.95 10.21
CA ILE A 134 -1.80 -1.38 11.03
C ILE A 134 -1.08 -2.56 10.39
N THR A 135 -1.82 -3.60 9.99
CA THR A 135 -1.24 -4.78 9.36
C THR A 135 -0.64 -4.45 7.98
N GLY A 136 -1.29 -3.59 7.19
CA GLY A 136 -0.74 -3.11 5.93
C GLY A 136 0.59 -2.39 6.12
N ILE A 137 0.70 -1.48 7.10
CA ILE A 137 1.96 -0.77 7.39
C ILE A 137 3.02 -1.75 7.91
N PHE A 138 2.65 -2.79 8.65
CA PHE A 138 3.59 -3.85 9.03
C PHE A 138 4.18 -4.56 7.81
N TYR A 139 3.35 -4.89 6.81
CA TYR A 139 3.84 -5.42 5.54
C TYR A 139 4.70 -4.44 4.76
N LEU A 140 4.42 -3.13 4.83
CA LEU A 140 5.30 -2.10 4.27
C LEU A 140 6.69 -2.14 4.92
N LEU A 141 6.78 -2.31 6.24
CA LEU A 141 8.07 -2.44 6.94
C LEU A 141 8.86 -3.65 6.44
N VAL A 142 8.20 -4.80 6.25
CA VAL A 142 8.81 -6.00 5.62
C VAL A 142 9.28 -5.67 4.21
N GLY A 143 8.43 -5.03 3.41
CA GLY A 143 8.74 -4.59 2.06
C GLY A 143 9.97 -3.67 2.00
N ILE A 144 10.12 -2.74 2.94
CA ILE A 144 11.28 -1.84 3.02
C ILE A 144 12.56 -2.59 3.37
N ILE A 145 12.52 -3.52 4.34
CA ILE A 145 13.68 -4.35 4.71
C ILE A 145 14.16 -5.15 3.50
N VAL A 146 13.25 -5.89 2.87
CA VAL A 146 13.60 -6.74 1.72
C VAL A 146 14.01 -5.90 0.52
N GLY A 147 13.33 -4.77 0.27
CA GLY A 147 13.65 -3.85 -0.82
C GLY A 147 15.04 -3.22 -0.69
N THR A 148 15.41 -2.82 0.53
CA THR A 148 16.76 -2.32 0.84
C THR A 148 17.78 -3.46 0.74
N GLY A 149 17.44 -4.64 1.27
CA GLY A 149 18.27 -5.83 1.25
C GLY A 149 18.58 -6.37 -0.15
N LEU A 150 17.69 -6.17 -1.13
CA LEU A 150 17.92 -6.50 -2.53
C LEU A 150 19.18 -5.83 -3.09
N TRP A 151 19.45 -4.59 -2.68
CA TRP A 151 20.62 -3.83 -3.13
C TRP A 151 21.86 -4.06 -2.26
N LEU A 152 21.66 -4.47 -1.00
CA LEU A 152 22.73 -4.67 -0.02
C LEU A 152 23.10 -6.15 0.18
N ASN A 153 22.53 -7.04 -0.65
CA ASN A 153 22.75 -8.49 -0.61
C ASN A 153 22.38 -9.15 0.73
N TRP A 154 21.28 -8.74 1.36
CA TRP A 154 20.82 -9.32 2.64
C TRP A 154 20.12 -10.67 2.49
N SER A 155 19.85 -11.12 1.26
CA SER A 155 19.08 -12.34 0.99
C SER A 155 19.70 -13.56 1.67
N GLU A 156 21.02 -13.70 1.66
CA GLU A 156 21.71 -14.81 2.34
C GLU A 156 21.52 -14.75 3.86
N ALA A 157 21.79 -13.59 4.47
CA ALA A 157 21.66 -13.40 5.91
C ALA A 157 20.22 -13.58 6.42
N LEU A 158 19.24 -13.28 5.57
CA LEU A 158 17.80 -13.40 5.88
C LEU A 158 17.20 -14.71 5.36
N TYR A 159 18.00 -15.59 4.75
CA TYR A 159 17.56 -16.86 4.15
C TYR A 159 16.42 -16.70 3.13
N ILE A 160 16.44 -15.60 2.36
CA ILE A 160 15.45 -15.30 1.33
C ILE A 160 15.88 -15.90 0.00
N GLN A 161 15.11 -16.85 -0.52
CA GLN A 161 15.41 -17.50 -1.79
C GLN A 161 15.06 -16.63 -3.01
N VAL A 162 13.90 -15.96 -2.98
CA VAL A 162 13.41 -15.13 -4.11
C VAL A 162 13.07 -13.72 -3.62
N PRO A 163 14.07 -12.87 -3.34
CA PRO A 163 13.88 -11.61 -2.61
C PRO A 163 13.04 -10.58 -3.35
N LEU A 164 13.09 -10.56 -4.69
CA LEU A 164 12.28 -9.63 -5.49
C LEU A 164 10.79 -9.93 -5.33
N GLU A 165 10.41 -11.21 -5.37
CA GLU A 165 9.02 -11.63 -5.20
C GLU A 165 8.53 -11.37 -3.77
N VAL A 166 9.35 -11.67 -2.74
CA VAL A 166 9.03 -11.33 -1.34
C VAL A 166 8.74 -9.84 -1.19
N HIS A 167 9.58 -8.97 -1.77
CA HIS A 167 9.40 -7.53 -1.73
C HIS A 167 8.09 -7.10 -2.41
N ILE A 168 7.81 -7.59 -3.61
CA ILE A 168 6.58 -7.26 -4.35
C ILE A 168 5.35 -7.75 -3.59
N HIS A 169 5.41 -8.95 -3.00
CA HIS A 169 4.29 -9.54 -2.26
C HIS A 169 3.99 -8.79 -0.97
N ALA A 170 5.02 -8.42 -0.21
CA ALA A 170 4.85 -7.61 0.99
C ALA A 170 4.21 -6.25 0.66
N ASN A 171 4.65 -5.57 -0.40
CA ASN A 171 4.12 -4.25 -0.74
C ASN A 171 2.73 -4.28 -1.40
N SER A 172 2.50 -5.20 -2.35
CA SER A 172 1.28 -5.21 -3.15
C SER A 172 0.16 -5.98 -2.44
N TRP A 173 0.42 -7.26 -2.12
CA TRP A 173 -0.56 -8.14 -1.49
C TRP A 173 -0.69 -7.87 0.00
N GLY A 174 0.38 -7.47 0.68
CA GLY A 174 0.34 -7.04 2.07
C GLY A 174 -0.14 -5.60 2.23
N PHE A 175 0.76 -4.64 2.00
CA PHE A 175 0.53 -3.22 2.31
C PHE A 175 -0.64 -2.61 1.54
N MET A 176 -0.55 -2.54 0.21
CA MET A 176 -1.52 -1.84 -0.62
C MET A 176 -2.91 -2.46 -0.50
N SER A 177 -3.02 -3.79 -0.65
CA SER A 177 -4.33 -4.45 -0.65
C SER A 177 -5.06 -4.31 0.70
N LEU A 178 -4.35 -4.46 1.83
CA LEU A 178 -4.95 -4.31 3.15
C LEU A 178 -5.36 -2.86 3.39
N VAL A 179 -4.51 -1.89 3.04
CA VAL A 179 -4.87 -0.48 3.19
C VAL A 179 -6.11 -0.13 2.36
N PHE A 180 -6.18 -0.54 1.10
CA PHE A 180 -7.35 -0.26 0.28
C PHE A 180 -8.60 -1.00 0.79
N ALA A 181 -8.48 -2.24 1.25
CA ALA A 181 -9.59 -2.95 1.87
C ALA A 181 -10.09 -2.25 3.14
N GLY A 182 -9.18 -1.75 3.98
CA GLY A 182 -9.53 -0.90 5.12
C GLY A 182 -10.26 0.37 4.70
N LEU A 183 -9.81 1.04 3.64
CA LEU A 183 -10.47 2.22 3.09
C LEU A 183 -11.88 1.90 2.59
N LEU A 184 -12.12 0.74 1.96
CA LEU A 184 -13.45 0.31 1.56
C LEU A 184 -14.36 0.02 2.77
N VAL A 185 -13.81 -0.58 3.84
CA VAL A 185 -14.54 -0.80 5.10
C VAL A 185 -15.04 0.52 5.70
N ASP A 186 -14.26 1.61 5.56
CA ASP A 186 -14.65 2.94 6.04
C ASP A 186 -15.54 3.70 5.06
N PHE A 187 -15.19 3.69 3.77
CA PHE A 187 -15.77 4.57 2.76
C PHE A 187 -17.14 4.10 2.26
N ILE A 188 -17.35 2.79 2.13
CA ILE A 188 -18.65 2.26 1.67
C ILE A 188 -19.79 2.68 2.61
N PRO A 189 -19.66 2.56 3.94
CA PRO A 189 -20.64 3.12 4.86
C PRO A 189 -20.85 4.62 4.73
N MET A 190 -19.79 5.41 4.52
CA MET A 190 -19.88 6.86 4.38
C MET A 190 -20.65 7.29 3.13
N VAL A 191 -20.46 6.59 2.01
CA VAL A 191 -21.10 6.95 0.73
C VAL A 191 -22.50 6.37 0.62
N THR A 192 -22.69 5.12 1.02
CA THR A 192 -23.95 4.40 0.79
C THR A 192 -24.92 4.51 1.97
N GLY A 193 -24.47 4.98 3.13
CA GLY A 193 -25.22 4.94 4.39
C GLY A 193 -25.45 3.51 4.91
N ARG A 194 -24.81 2.50 4.31
CA ARG A 194 -24.98 1.08 4.62
C ARG A 194 -23.65 0.45 5.01
N PRO A 195 -23.61 -0.40 6.05
CA PRO A 195 -22.40 -1.13 6.39
C PRO A 195 -21.94 -1.97 5.18
N LEU A 196 -20.62 -2.03 4.95
CA LEU A 196 -20.06 -2.93 3.95
C LEU A 196 -20.51 -4.39 4.19
N GLY A 197 -20.47 -4.81 5.46
CA GLY A 197 -20.92 -6.13 5.90
C GLY A 197 -21.02 -6.19 7.42
N ILE A 198 -21.47 -7.31 7.95
CA ILE A 198 -21.48 -7.57 9.39
C ILE A 198 -20.07 -7.82 9.91
N ALA A 199 -19.88 -7.73 11.24
CA ALA A 199 -18.57 -7.87 11.87
C ALA A 199 -17.83 -9.17 11.48
N LYS A 200 -18.55 -10.29 11.34
CA LYS A 200 -17.98 -11.58 10.92
C LYS A 200 -17.42 -11.53 9.49
N GLU A 201 -18.11 -10.85 8.58
CA GLU A 201 -17.68 -10.72 7.18
C GLU A 201 -16.44 -9.83 7.08
N VAL A 202 -16.42 -8.69 7.77
CA VAL A 202 -15.24 -7.81 7.84
C VAL A 202 -14.06 -8.54 8.51
N SER A 203 -14.31 -9.38 9.51
CA SER A 203 -13.28 -10.22 10.13
C SER A 203 -12.73 -11.26 9.17
N PHE A 204 -13.59 -11.92 8.40
CA PHE A 204 -13.18 -12.87 7.36
C PHE A 204 -12.30 -12.20 6.30
N ILE A 205 -12.70 -11.03 5.79
CA ILE A 205 -11.90 -10.27 4.81
C ILE A 205 -10.53 -9.94 5.39
N PHE A 206 -10.50 -9.40 6.61
CA PHE A 206 -9.24 -9.06 7.28
C PHE A 206 -8.29 -10.24 7.38
N TRP A 207 -8.74 -11.34 8.00
CA TRP A 207 -7.89 -12.50 8.23
C TRP A 207 -7.51 -13.19 6.94
N GLY A 208 -8.43 -13.29 5.99
CA GLY A 208 -8.16 -13.90 4.69
C GLY A 208 -7.11 -13.13 3.90
N MET A 209 -7.20 -11.80 3.84
CA MET A 209 -6.19 -10.98 3.17
C MET A 209 -4.86 -10.97 3.96
N ALA A 210 -4.90 -10.82 5.29
CA ALA A 210 -3.68 -10.73 6.10
C ALA A 210 -2.88 -12.03 6.11
N LEU A 211 -3.52 -13.17 6.35
CA LEU A 211 -2.87 -14.48 6.31
C LEU A 211 -2.56 -14.92 4.87
N GLY A 212 -3.41 -14.52 3.92
CA GLY A 212 -3.17 -14.75 2.50
C GLY A 212 -1.88 -14.07 2.03
N ALA A 213 -1.71 -12.80 2.37
CA ALA A 213 -0.49 -12.04 2.13
C ALA A 213 0.72 -12.66 2.84
N LEU A 214 0.54 -13.22 4.04
CA LEU A 214 1.62 -13.89 4.76
C LEU A 214 2.11 -15.12 3.98
N GLY A 215 1.19 -15.97 3.51
CA GLY A 215 1.52 -17.13 2.68
C GLY A 215 2.23 -16.73 1.38
N LEU A 216 1.76 -15.66 0.74
CA LEU A 216 2.38 -15.08 -0.46
C LEU A 216 3.78 -14.49 -0.18
N VAL A 217 4.05 -13.97 1.00
CA VAL A 217 5.39 -13.48 1.39
C VAL A 217 6.32 -14.65 1.74
N ILE A 218 5.85 -15.62 2.52
CA ILE A 218 6.63 -16.78 2.97
C ILE A 218 7.01 -17.70 1.81
N GLY A 219 6.11 -17.90 0.85
CA GLY A 219 6.34 -18.73 -0.33
C GLY A 219 7.67 -18.47 -1.07
N PRO A 220 7.86 -17.29 -1.68
CA PRO A 220 9.12 -16.89 -2.30
C PRO A 220 10.26 -16.72 -1.29
N TRP A 221 9.97 -16.47 -0.02
CA TRP A 221 11.01 -16.49 1.03
C TRP A 221 11.68 -17.87 1.10
N LEU A 222 10.88 -18.93 1.02
CA LEU A 222 11.31 -20.32 1.13
C LEU A 222 11.67 -20.99 -0.21
N GLY A 223 11.55 -20.31 -1.35
CA GLY A 223 11.95 -20.85 -2.67
C GLY A 223 10.88 -20.88 -3.76
N GLY A 224 9.73 -20.24 -3.56
CA GLY A 224 8.75 -20.01 -4.64
C GLY A 224 7.44 -20.77 -4.48
N SER A 225 7.03 -21.53 -5.51
CA SER A 225 5.73 -22.22 -5.67
C SER A 225 5.48 -23.36 -4.67
N LEU A 226 5.61 -23.04 -3.40
CA LEU A 226 5.40 -23.92 -2.27
C LEU A 226 3.93 -23.85 -1.82
N PRO A 227 3.46 -24.83 -1.01
CA PRO A 227 2.12 -24.81 -0.43
C PRO A 227 1.69 -23.48 0.22
N PRO A 228 2.58 -22.70 0.88
CA PRO A 228 2.23 -21.37 1.41
C PRO A 228 1.78 -20.38 0.34
N THR A 229 2.41 -20.34 -0.84
CA THR A 229 2.06 -19.41 -1.93
C THR A 229 0.66 -19.70 -2.45
N VAL A 230 0.38 -20.96 -2.76
CA VAL A 230 -0.91 -21.39 -3.31
C VAL A 230 -2.03 -21.16 -2.28
N SER A 231 -1.80 -21.59 -1.04
CA SER A 231 -2.78 -21.40 0.04
C SER A 231 -2.99 -19.91 0.33
N GLY A 232 -1.91 -19.12 0.31
CA GLY A 232 -1.95 -17.68 0.49
C GLY A 232 -2.76 -16.99 -0.60
N LEU A 233 -2.57 -17.38 -1.87
CA LEU A 233 -3.31 -16.86 -3.01
C LEU A 233 -4.80 -17.18 -2.90
N ILE A 234 -5.16 -18.45 -2.66
CA ILE A 234 -6.57 -18.87 -2.51
C ILE A 234 -7.25 -18.06 -1.40
N LEU A 235 -6.58 -17.93 -0.26
CA LEU A 235 -7.14 -17.24 0.89
C LEU A 235 -7.32 -15.73 0.63
N HIS A 236 -6.31 -15.09 0.03
CA HIS A 236 -6.34 -13.66 -0.29
C HIS A 236 -7.40 -13.33 -1.35
N ILE A 237 -7.45 -14.09 -2.44
CA ILE A 237 -8.43 -13.91 -3.51
C ILE A 237 -9.84 -14.18 -3.01
N SER A 238 -10.07 -15.24 -2.22
CA SER A 238 -11.39 -15.52 -1.65
C SER A 238 -11.90 -14.36 -0.79
N ALA A 239 -11.03 -13.76 0.03
CA ALA A 239 -11.36 -12.59 0.82
C ALA A 239 -11.63 -11.35 -0.04
N THR A 240 -10.86 -11.16 -1.11
CA THR A 240 -11.03 -10.06 -2.06
C THR A 240 -12.33 -10.18 -2.85
N VAL A 241 -12.68 -11.37 -3.35
CA VAL A 241 -13.98 -11.64 -3.99
C VAL A 241 -15.11 -11.31 -3.03
N TRP A 242 -15.02 -11.75 -1.77
CA TRP A 242 -16.05 -11.46 -0.78
C TRP A 242 -16.20 -9.95 -0.50
N LEU A 243 -15.09 -9.23 -0.37
CA LEU A 243 -15.06 -7.77 -0.26
C LEU A 243 -15.77 -7.09 -1.44
N VAL A 244 -15.47 -7.50 -2.68
CA VAL A 244 -16.08 -6.95 -3.90
C VAL A 244 -17.58 -7.25 -3.97
N VAL A 245 -18.00 -8.47 -3.62
CA VAL A 245 -19.42 -8.84 -3.58
C VAL A 245 -20.21 -7.97 -2.60
N LEU A 246 -19.67 -7.75 -1.40
CA LEU A 246 -20.30 -6.92 -0.38
C LEU A 246 -20.37 -5.45 -0.81
N MET A 247 -19.28 -4.93 -1.39
CA MET A 247 -19.25 -3.59 -1.95
C MET A 247 -20.30 -3.42 -3.06
N ALA A 248 -20.37 -4.35 -4.01
CA ALA A 248 -21.33 -4.32 -5.10
C ALA A 248 -22.78 -4.33 -4.58
N ARG A 249 -23.07 -5.14 -3.56
CA ARG A 249 -24.39 -5.18 -2.91
C ARG A 249 -24.75 -3.83 -2.27
N ALA A 250 -23.82 -3.22 -1.52
CA ALA A 250 -24.03 -1.93 -0.88
C ALA A 250 -24.25 -0.80 -1.90
N LEU A 251 -23.45 -0.75 -2.97
CA LEU A 251 -23.58 0.22 -4.05
C LEU A 251 -24.90 0.05 -4.82
N LYS A 252 -25.28 -1.20 -5.15
CA LYS A 252 -26.55 -1.48 -5.83
C LYS A 252 -27.75 -1.07 -4.98
N ALA A 253 -27.76 -1.46 -3.70
CA ALA A 253 -28.88 -1.19 -2.79
C ALA A 253 -29.02 0.30 -2.42
N SER A 254 -28.03 1.13 -2.75
CA SER A 254 -28.04 2.58 -2.54
C SER A 254 -28.16 3.39 -3.84
N GLY A 255 -28.35 2.73 -5.00
CA GLY A 255 -28.48 3.41 -6.30
C GLY A 255 -27.17 3.98 -6.86
N HIS A 256 -26.03 3.75 -6.21
CA HIS A 256 -24.74 4.33 -6.64
C HIS A 256 -24.16 3.68 -7.91
N LEU A 257 -24.70 2.53 -8.33
CA LEU A 257 -24.32 1.89 -9.61
C LEU A 257 -24.98 2.55 -10.84
N ASP A 258 -25.89 3.51 -10.64
CA ASP A 258 -26.47 4.29 -11.75
C ASP A 258 -25.52 5.42 -12.22
N GLY A 259 -24.44 5.67 -11.47
CA GLY A 259 -23.42 6.67 -11.78
C GLY A 259 -22.04 6.07 -12.08
N ALA A 260 -21.21 6.83 -12.79
CA ALA A 260 -19.84 6.42 -13.13
C ALA A 260 -18.95 6.15 -11.90
N GLY A 261 -19.20 6.84 -10.78
CA GLY A 261 -18.42 6.68 -9.55
C GLY A 261 -18.52 5.27 -8.95
N GLY A 262 -19.73 4.70 -8.88
CA GLY A 262 -19.93 3.34 -8.38
C GLY A 262 -19.27 2.29 -9.28
N TRP A 263 -19.37 2.46 -10.60
CA TRP A 263 -18.69 1.61 -11.57
C TRP A 263 -17.17 1.73 -11.51
N HIS A 264 -16.64 2.94 -11.35
CA HIS A 264 -15.20 3.15 -11.21
C HIS A 264 -14.65 2.41 -10.00
N LEU A 265 -15.35 2.47 -8.86
CA LEU A 265 -14.94 1.75 -7.65
C LEU A 265 -14.99 0.24 -7.83
N LEU A 266 -16.04 -0.29 -8.46
CA LEU A 266 -16.19 -1.73 -8.71
C LEU A 266 -15.15 -2.26 -9.70
N ALA A 267 -14.99 -1.59 -10.85
CA ALA A 267 -14.08 -2.00 -11.91
C ALA A 267 -12.59 -1.88 -11.49
N SER A 268 -12.24 -0.85 -10.71
CA SER A 268 -10.88 -0.68 -10.18
C SER A 268 -10.46 -1.75 -9.16
N TYR A 269 -11.40 -2.56 -8.68
CA TYR A 269 -11.14 -3.71 -7.82
C TYR A 269 -11.27 -5.05 -8.55
N ALA A 270 -11.92 -5.08 -9.72
CA ALA A 270 -12.13 -6.30 -10.48
C ALA A 270 -10.87 -6.77 -11.22
N TRP A 271 -9.89 -5.90 -11.51
CA TRP A 271 -8.68 -6.28 -12.27
C TRP A 271 -7.80 -7.34 -11.57
N ILE A 272 -7.96 -7.51 -10.26
CA ILE A 272 -7.20 -8.49 -9.47
C ILE A 272 -7.85 -9.88 -9.47
N LEU A 273 -9.07 -10.00 -10.01
CA LEU A 273 -9.86 -11.23 -10.12
C LEU A 273 -9.71 -11.83 -11.52
#